data_AF-A0A1E7Z2C1-F1
#
_entry.id   AF-A0A1E7Z2C1-F1
#
_cell.length_a   1.000
_cell.length_b   1.000
_cell.length_c   1.000
_cell.angle_alpha   90.00
_cell.angle_beta   90.00
_cell.angle_gamma   90.00
#
_symmetry.space_group_name_H-M   'P 1'
#
loop_
_entity.id
_entity.type
_entity.pdbx_description
1 polymer ?
#
loop_
_entity_poly.entity_id
_entity_poly.type
_entity_poly.pdbx_seq_one_letter_code
_entity_poly.pdbx_strand_id
1 'polypeptide(L)'
;MWFKGLPTPGVGKIFHSVVYVATGSGIGPLLPHLIALGKSRRLIWSTRNPRLTYGDCFVDKIIRIQPDVLIWDIDAHGKPDLLQLTLQRVEESGAEVVISIADRKMTDYVVGGCKACRVAAHGAIWDS
;
A
#
# COMPACT_ATOMS: atom_id res chain seq x y z
N MET A 1 5.02 -9.24 -10.24
CA MET A 1 3.74 -8.87 -9.61
C MET A 1 3.04 -7.91 -10.54
N TRP A 2 1.90 -8.30 -11.10
CA TRP A 2 1.12 -7.46 -12.01
C TRP A 2 -0.05 -6.88 -11.22
N PHE A 3 -0.42 -5.63 -11.46
CA PHE A 3 -1.55 -4.99 -10.78
C PHE A 3 -2.73 -4.92 -11.74
N LYS A 4 -3.94 -5.25 -11.28
CA LYS A 4 -5.09 -5.33 -12.17
C LYS A 4 -5.52 -3.92 -12.54
N GLY A 5 -5.11 -3.44 -13.71
CA GLY A 5 -5.48 -2.13 -14.24
C GLY A 5 -4.49 -1.01 -13.95
N LEU A 6 -3.25 -1.30 -13.52
CA LEU A 6 -2.20 -0.30 -13.67
C LEU A 6 -1.70 -0.31 -15.11
N PRO A 7 -1.63 0.85 -15.75
CA PRO A 7 -1.11 0.93 -17.08
C PRO A 7 0.40 0.69 -17.09
N THR A 8 0.83 -0.16 -18.02
CA THR A 8 2.22 -0.34 -18.41
C THR A 8 2.80 1.01 -18.85
N PRO A 9 4.06 1.37 -18.50
CA PRO A 9 4.71 2.55 -19.06
C PRO A 9 4.63 2.50 -20.59
N GLY A 10 3.88 3.45 -21.18
CA GLY A 10 3.61 3.53 -22.62
C GLY A 10 2.17 3.25 -23.05
N VAL A 11 1.30 2.65 -22.22
CA VAL A 11 -0.09 2.28 -22.61
C VAL A 11 -1.15 2.70 -21.58
N GLY A 12 -0.83 3.59 -20.64
CA GLY A 12 -1.89 4.33 -19.95
C GLY A 12 -1.47 5.28 -18.85
N LYS A 13 -2.48 5.70 -18.09
CA LYS A 13 -2.46 6.82 -17.14
C LYS A 13 -1.35 6.71 -16.09
N ILE A 14 -0.34 7.55 -16.22
CA ILE A 14 0.70 7.74 -15.21
C ILE A 14 0.04 8.44 -14.02
N PHE A 15 -0.01 7.77 -12.87
CA PHE A 15 -0.45 8.38 -11.62
C PHE A 15 0.74 9.09 -10.97
N HIS A 16 0.56 10.39 -10.73
CA HIS A 16 1.53 11.26 -10.07
C HIS A 16 1.48 11.09 -8.56
N SER A 17 0.31 10.77 -7.99
CA SER A 17 0.17 10.49 -6.55
C SER A 17 -0.56 9.19 -6.26
N VAL A 18 0.05 8.37 -5.39
CA VAL A 18 -0.37 6.99 -5.15
C VAL A 18 -0.28 6.65 -3.67
N VAL A 19 -1.33 6.03 -3.11
CA VAL A 19 -1.29 5.38 -1.80
C VAL A 19 -1.15 3.87 -1.99
N TYR A 20 -0.07 3.29 -1.49
CA TYR A 20 0.11 1.86 -1.40
C TYR A 20 -0.38 1.33 -0.05
N VAL A 21 -1.15 0.26 -0.08
CA VAL A 21 -1.61 -0.45 1.11
C VAL A 21 -1.03 -1.85 1.06
N ALA A 22 -0.17 -2.20 2.01
CA ALA A 22 0.46 -3.50 2.10
C ALA A 22 0.08 -4.20 3.40
N THR A 23 -0.16 -5.51 3.35
CA THR A 23 -0.32 -6.34 4.56
C THR A 23 0.69 -7.46 4.63
N GLY A 24 1.27 -7.70 5.81
CA GLY A 24 2.24 -8.77 6.03
C GLY A 24 3.41 -8.71 5.04
N SER A 25 3.70 -9.83 4.38
CA SER A 25 4.78 -9.96 3.39
C SER A 25 4.54 -9.20 2.08
N GLY A 26 3.34 -8.62 1.89
CA GLY A 26 3.01 -7.79 0.73
C GLY A 26 3.93 -6.59 0.51
N ILE A 27 4.70 -6.19 1.53
CA ILE A 27 5.73 -5.15 1.43
C ILE A 27 6.96 -5.55 0.60
N GLY A 28 7.27 -6.85 0.53
CA GLY A 28 8.48 -7.36 -0.14
C GLY A 28 8.52 -6.99 -1.63
N PRO A 29 7.49 -7.34 -2.41
CA PRO A 29 7.39 -6.98 -3.82
C PRO A 29 7.34 -5.46 -4.08
N LEU A 30 6.94 -4.65 -3.11
CA LEU A 30 6.86 -3.19 -3.23
C LEU A 30 8.20 -2.49 -3.19
N LEU A 31 9.19 -3.05 -2.46
CA LEU A 31 10.45 -2.37 -2.16
C LEU A 31 11.20 -1.83 -3.40
N PRO A 32 11.41 -2.61 -4.48
CA PRO A 32 12.06 -2.09 -5.68
C PRO A 32 11.28 -0.95 -6.31
N HIS A 33 9.95 -1.02 -6.28
CA HIS A 33 9.08 0.03 -6.78
C HIS A 33 9.19 1.27 -5.91
N LEU A 34 9.09 1.17 -4.58
CA LEU A 34 9.21 2.34 -3.68
C LEU A 34 10.51 3.12 -3.88
N ILE A 35 11.63 2.44 -4.18
CA ILE A 35 12.92 3.09 -4.45
C ILE A 35 12.93 3.84 -5.78
N ALA A 36 12.34 3.26 -6.83
CA ALA A 36 12.29 3.87 -8.16
C ALA A 36 11.33 5.07 -8.25
N LEU A 37 10.51 5.24 -7.22
CA LEU A 37 9.30 6.02 -7.26
C LEU A 37 9.40 7.13 -6.19
N GLY A 38 9.80 8.34 -6.59
CA GLY A 38 9.95 9.55 -5.74
C GLY A 38 8.74 10.05 -4.91
N LYS A 39 8.86 11.27 -4.36
CA LYS A 39 8.15 11.83 -3.18
C LYS A 39 6.62 11.85 -3.14
N SER A 40 5.92 11.68 -4.26
CA SER A 40 4.45 11.85 -4.32
C SER A 40 3.67 10.60 -3.94
N ARG A 41 4.30 9.64 -3.26
CA ARG A 41 3.68 8.35 -2.89
C ARG A 41 3.58 8.24 -1.39
N ARG A 42 2.61 7.48 -0.92
CA ARG A 42 2.36 7.19 0.49
C ARG A 42 2.29 5.68 0.68
N LEU A 43 2.75 5.19 1.82
CA LEU A 43 2.71 3.77 2.16
C LEU A 43 2.00 3.56 3.49
N ILE A 44 1.04 2.64 3.50
CA ILE A 44 0.46 2.03 4.69
C ILE A 44 0.91 0.58 4.70
N TRP A 45 1.56 0.14 5.76
CA TRP A 45 1.98 -1.24 5.94
C TRP A 45 1.46 -1.77 7.28
N SER A 46 0.52 -2.71 7.22
CA SER A 46 -0.04 -3.36 8.40
C SER A 46 0.45 -4.80 8.53
N THR A 47 1.12 -5.11 9.62
CA THR A 47 1.67 -6.45 9.86
C THR A 47 1.73 -6.75 11.35
N ARG A 48 1.83 -8.03 11.70
CA ARG A 48 2.11 -8.44 13.08
C ARG A 48 3.58 -8.25 13.37
N ASN A 49 3.92 -7.60 14.49
CA ASN A 49 5.28 -7.54 15.04
C ASN A 49 6.36 -7.26 13.95
N PRO A 50 6.31 -6.11 13.24
CA PRO A 50 7.16 -5.85 12.06
C PRO A 50 8.65 -5.99 12.34
N ARG A 51 9.13 -5.45 13.46
CA ARG A 51 10.56 -5.52 13.83
C ARG A 51 10.99 -6.93 14.21
N LEU A 52 10.15 -7.68 14.93
CA LEU A 52 10.44 -9.07 15.27
C LEU A 52 10.46 -9.98 14.02
N THR A 53 9.52 -9.75 13.09
CA THR A 53 9.33 -10.60 11.91
C THR A 53 10.34 -10.31 10.81
N TYR A 54 10.66 -9.04 10.57
CA TYR A 54 11.49 -8.61 9.44
C TYR A 54 12.85 -8.03 9.85
N GLY A 55 13.07 -7.77 11.14
CA GLY A 55 14.29 -7.18 11.68
C GLY A 55 14.34 -5.66 11.57
N ASP A 56 15.06 -5.03 12.49
CA ASP A 56 15.20 -3.57 12.56
C ASP A 56 15.78 -2.98 11.28
N CYS A 57 16.82 -3.62 10.72
CA CYS A 57 17.47 -3.16 9.49
C CYS A 57 16.48 -3.03 8.31
N PHE A 58 15.54 -3.97 8.19
CA PHE A 58 14.54 -3.94 7.13
C PHE A 58 13.49 -2.85 7.35
N VAL A 59 12.97 -2.75 8.57
CA VAL A 59 11.98 -1.73 8.94
C VAL A 59 12.58 -0.33 8.80
N ASP A 60 13.80 -0.12 9.29
CA ASP A 60 14.50 1.15 9.19
C ASP A 60 14.81 1.51 7.73
N LYS A 61 15.10 0.52 6.88
CA LYS A 61 15.26 0.75 5.43
C LYS A 61 13.96 1.26 4.80
N ILE A 62 12.81 0.69 5.16
CA ILE A 62 11.50 1.17 4.67
C ILE A 62 11.27 2.62 5.11
N ILE A 63 11.49 2.93 6.38
CA ILE A 63 11.33 4.30 6.91
C ILE A 63 12.27 5.28 6.21
N ARG A 64 13.51 4.87 5.90
CA ARG A 64 14.47 5.72 5.17
C ARG A 64 14.04 5.98 3.72
N ILE A 65 13.50 4.97 3.03
CA ILE A 65 13.00 5.10 1.66
C ILE A 65 11.72 5.95 1.64
N GLN A 66 10.86 5.74 2.63
CA GLN A 66 9.55 6.34 2.75
C GLN A 66 9.34 6.91 4.16
N PRO A 67 9.82 8.15 4.44
CA PRO A 67 9.81 8.73 5.79
C PRO A 67 8.41 8.92 6.40
N ASP A 68 7.39 8.99 5.55
CA ASP A 68 6.00 9.17 5.95
C ASP A 68 5.19 7.85 5.89
N VAL A 69 5.88 6.71 5.89
CA VAL A 69 5.23 5.40 5.99
C VAL A 69 4.41 5.29 7.28
N LEU A 70 3.17 4.82 7.15
CA LEU A 70 2.37 4.38 8.29
C LEU A 70 2.61 2.88 8.51
N ILE A 71 3.38 2.53 9.53
CA ILE A 71 3.57 1.13 9.94
C ILE A 71 2.62 0.81 11.09
N TRP A 72 1.67 -0.09 10.85
CA TRP A 72 0.70 -0.52 11.85
C TRP A 72 1.05 -1.91 12.38
N ASP A 73 1.48 -1.98 13.63
CA ASP A 73 1.69 -3.25 14.34
C ASP A 73 0.35 -3.79 14.86
N ILE A 74 -0.14 -4.87 14.24
CA ILE A 74 -1.42 -5.51 14.58
C ILE A 74 -1.39 -6.11 15.98
N ASP A 75 -0.26 -6.62 16.45
CA ASP A 75 -0.19 -7.27 17.76
C ASP A 75 -0.16 -6.22 18.89
N ALA A 76 0.41 -5.04 18.62
CA ALA A 76 0.41 -3.93 19.56
C ALA A 76 -0.90 -3.13 19.60
N HIS A 77 -1.57 -2.96 18.46
CA HIS A 77 -2.71 -2.03 18.30
C HIS A 77 -4.02 -2.69 17.89
N GLY A 78 -4.04 -4.01 17.71
CA GLY A 78 -5.16 -4.73 17.14
C GLY A 78 -5.28 -4.55 15.63
N LYS A 79 -6.27 -5.21 15.03
CA LYS A 79 -6.50 -5.15 13.58
C LYS A 79 -7.11 -3.79 13.21
N PRO A 80 -6.48 -3.00 12.33
CA PRO A 80 -7.02 -1.70 11.94
C PRO A 80 -8.18 -1.84 10.95
N ASP A 81 -9.03 -0.81 10.90
CA ASP A 81 -9.83 -0.56 9.70
C ASP A 81 -8.91 0.03 8.61
N LEU A 82 -8.40 -0.85 7.76
CA LEU A 82 -7.52 -0.45 6.67
C LEU A 82 -8.21 0.42 5.63
N LEU A 83 -9.53 0.31 5.45
CA LEU A 83 -10.24 1.17 4.51
C LEU A 83 -10.27 2.60 5.04
N GLN A 84 -10.61 2.78 6.31
CA GLN A 84 -10.62 4.10 6.93
C GLN A 84 -9.23 4.76 6.89
N LEU A 85 -8.18 4.03 7.27
CA LEU A 85 -6.79 4.53 7.20
C LEU A 85 -6.40 4.91 5.77
N THR A 86 -6.83 4.11 4.79
CA THR A 86 -6.56 4.38 3.38
C THR A 86 -7.24 5.65 2.91
N LEU A 87 -8.53 5.83 3.20
CA LEU A 87 -9.29 7.01 2.79
C LEU A 87 -8.74 8.29 3.42
N GLN A 88 -8.40 8.24 4.71
CA GLN A 88 -7.73 9.36 5.37
C GLN A 88 -6.41 9.71 4.68
N ARG A 89 -5.59 8.71 4.35
CA ARG A 89 -4.31 8.94 3.69
C ARG A 89 -4.47 9.51 2.28
N VAL A 90 -5.50 9.08 1.56
CA VAL A 90 -5.85 9.60 0.23
C VAL A 90 -6.24 11.07 0.32
N GLU A 91 -7.05 11.45 1.31
CA GLU A 91 -7.45 12.83 1.56
C GLU A 91 -6.26 13.72 1.92
N GLU A 92 -5.39 13.25 2.82
CA GLU A 92 -4.18 13.97 3.24
C GLU A 92 -3.16 14.18 2.11
N SER A 93 -3.08 13.26 1.15
CA SER A 93 -2.08 13.31 0.09
C SER A 93 -2.62 13.77 -1.27
N GLY A 94 -3.93 13.86 -1.43
CA GLY A 94 -4.58 14.07 -2.73
C GLY A 94 -4.26 12.93 -3.72
N ALA A 95 -4.17 11.69 -3.24
CA ALA A 95 -3.77 10.58 -4.09
C ALA A 95 -4.80 10.31 -5.19
N GLU A 96 -4.31 10.09 -6.42
CA GLU A 96 -5.15 9.81 -7.58
C GLU A 96 -5.61 8.35 -7.59
N VAL A 97 -4.87 7.47 -6.92
CA VAL A 97 -5.12 6.03 -6.92
C VAL A 97 -4.60 5.35 -5.66
N VAL A 98 -5.31 4.30 -5.25
CA VAL A 98 -4.91 3.35 -4.23
C VAL A 98 -4.47 2.04 -4.87
N ILE A 99 -3.36 1.49 -4.43
CA ILE A 99 -2.88 0.16 -4.83
C ILE A 99 -2.81 -0.73 -3.59
N SER A 100 -3.66 -1.76 -3.53
CA SER A 100 -3.73 -2.72 -2.43
C SER A 100 -2.94 -3.99 -2.75
N ILE A 101 -2.02 -4.35 -1.87
CA ILE A 101 -1.23 -5.58 -1.88
C ILE A 101 -1.47 -6.30 -0.56
N ALA A 102 -2.52 -7.09 -0.56
CA ALA A 102 -2.96 -7.87 0.58
C ALA A 102 -3.57 -9.18 0.10
N ASP A 103 -3.91 -10.07 1.02
CA ASP A 103 -4.72 -11.24 0.66
C ASP A 103 -6.01 -10.82 -0.07
N ARG A 104 -6.65 -11.77 -0.75
CA ARG A 104 -7.83 -11.49 -1.58
C ARG A 104 -8.95 -10.81 -0.80
N LYS A 105 -9.24 -11.27 0.42
CA LYS A 105 -10.33 -10.73 1.24
C LYS A 105 -10.08 -9.27 1.60
N MET A 106 -8.86 -8.95 2.04
CA MET A 106 -8.48 -7.58 2.39
C MET A 106 -8.39 -6.68 1.15
N THR A 107 -7.86 -7.20 0.04
CA THR A 107 -7.80 -6.47 -1.22
C THR A 107 -9.19 -6.11 -1.73
N ASP A 108 -10.12 -7.06 -1.74
CA ASP A 108 -11.50 -6.83 -2.17
C ASP A 108 -12.20 -5.81 -1.25
N TYR A 109 -11.95 -5.87 0.06
CA TYR A 109 -12.47 -4.91 1.03
C TYR A 109 -11.98 -3.49 0.78
N VAL A 110 -10.66 -3.28 0.67
CA VAL A 110 -10.06 -1.96 0.45
C VAL A 110 -10.44 -1.41 -0.92
N VAL A 111 -10.34 -2.21 -1.98
CA VAL A 111 -10.66 -1.79 -3.36
C VAL A 111 -12.15 -1.48 -3.51
N GLY A 112 -13.01 -2.34 -2.98
CA GLY A 112 -14.46 -2.15 -3.00
C GLY A 112 -14.87 -0.89 -2.25
N GLY A 113 -14.34 -0.70 -1.04
CA GLY A 113 -14.60 0.48 -0.21
C GLY A 113 -14.11 1.78 -0.85
N CYS A 114 -12.88 1.81 -1.38
CA CYS A 114 -12.35 2.98 -2.08
C CYS A 114 -13.24 3.36 -3.28
N LYS A 115 -13.65 2.37 -4.09
CA LYS A 115 -14.53 2.62 -5.24
C LYS A 115 -15.90 3.14 -4.83
N ALA A 116 -16.48 2.62 -3.74
CA ALA A 116 -17.72 3.13 -3.18
C ALA A 116 -17.58 4.62 -2.75
N CYS A 117 -16.40 5.01 -2.26
CA CYS A 117 -16.04 6.38 -1.93
C CYS A 117 -15.52 7.22 -3.13
N ARG A 118 -15.69 6.74 -4.38
CA ARG A 118 -15.21 7.41 -5.61
C ARG A 118 -13.69 7.60 -5.70
N VAL A 119 -12.92 6.80 -4.98
CA VAL A 119 -11.46 6.74 -5.08
C VAL A 119 -11.06 5.63 -6.04
N ALA A 120 -10.19 5.92 -7.01
CA ALA A 120 -9.68 4.88 -7.90
C ALA A 120 -8.81 3.90 -7.12
N ALA A 121 -9.07 2.59 -7.26
CA ALA A 121 -8.34 1.57 -6.51
C ALA A 121 -8.14 0.28 -7.31
N HIS A 122 -6.94 -0.28 -7.17
CA HIS A 122 -6.52 -1.51 -7.83
C HIS A 122 -5.90 -2.48 -6.82
N GLY A 123 -6.21 -3.76 -6.98
CA GLY A 123 -5.53 -4.84 -6.26
C GLY A 123 -4.34 -5.35 -7.05
N ALA A 124 -3.32 -5.86 -6.35
CA ALA A 124 -2.36 -6.76 -6.96
C ALA A 124 -3.08 -7.98 -7.56
N ILE A 125 -2.71 -8.35 -8.78
CA ILE A 125 -3.09 -9.64 -9.36
C ILE A 125 -2.25 -10.67 -8.64
N TRP A 126 -2.94 -11.51 -7.86
CA TRP A 126 -2.41 -12.79 -7.43
C TRP A 126 -2.58 -13.73 -8.62
N ASP A 127 -1.49 -14.07 -9.31
CA ASP A 127 -1.51 -15.22 -10.23
C ASP A 127 -1.85 -16.46 -9.39
N SER A 128 -3.01 -17.03 -9.65
CA SER A 128 -3.38 -18.41 -9.32
C SER A 128 -4.02 -19.03 -10.54
#